data_AF-A0A7C6S6E6-F1
#
_entry.id   AF-A0A7C6S6E6-F1
#
_cell.length_a   1.000
_cell.length_b   1.000
_cell.length_c   1.000
_cell.angle_alpha   90.00
_cell.angle_beta   90.00
_cell.angle_gamma   90.00
#
_symmetry.space_group_name_H-M   'P 1'
#
loop_
_entity.id
_entity.type
_entity.pdbx_description
1 polymer ?
#
loop_
_entity_poly.entity_id
_entity_poly.type
_entity_poly.pdbx_seq_one_letter_code
_entity_poly.pdbx_strand_id
1 'polypeptide(L)'
;MKEKMKIFTVESGKVTEGVKVDSFTLKGARVTIPTIIVGEEGRGRELGILPVQLLPDTYKKWQEEGYVYIHFATVGATMAGKPKLFQVEDADTTEKCICVFETMIGFRGGNSHTGDKKEEYWVPESFASFPESVPSKERYTWEEVERYGREYLKARHPGEDIDRYSPDIAFNRKVSYHSFPGEILSSGVIAQGDAGRMGSGDQYVAILPADTVFRTAYSGRLYGQPSEHYYIYREGQLLAVTREERELSDIF
;
A
#
# COMPACT_ATOMS: atom_id res chain seq x y z
N MET A 1 19.74 -22.54 0.57
CA MET A 1 19.38 -22.30 -0.84
C MET A 1 18.61 -20.99 -0.89
N LYS A 2 18.56 -20.30 -2.04
CA LYS A 2 17.72 -19.11 -2.17
C LYS A 2 16.26 -19.56 -2.33
N GLU A 3 15.36 -18.98 -1.55
CA GLU A 3 13.92 -19.27 -1.61
C GLU A 3 13.35 -18.88 -2.98
N LYS A 4 12.60 -19.78 -3.61
CA LYS A 4 11.87 -19.56 -4.86
C LYS A 4 10.44 -19.15 -4.54
N MET A 5 10.14 -17.88 -4.79
CA MET A 5 8.89 -17.26 -4.39
C MET A 5 7.94 -17.10 -5.58
N LYS A 6 6.63 -17.18 -5.30
CA LYS A 6 5.59 -16.70 -6.22
C LYS A 6 5.63 -15.19 -6.34
N ILE A 7 5.24 -14.70 -7.52
CA ILE A 7 5.13 -13.26 -7.81
C ILE A 7 3.66 -12.91 -8.00
N PHE A 8 3.24 -11.77 -7.46
CA PHE A 8 1.92 -11.19 -7.68
C PHE A 8 2.03 -9.72 -8.08
N THR A 9 1.13 -9.26 -8.93
CA THR A 9 0.89 -7.83 -9.19
C THR A 9 -0.41 -7.40 -8.52
N VAL A 10 -0.34 -6.26 -7.81
CA VAL A 10 -1.45 -5.62 -7.11
C VAL A 10 -1.77 -4.29 -7.78
N GLU A 11 -2.95 -4.22 -8.40
CA GLU A 11 -3.52 -3.04 -9.05
C GLU A 11 -4.74 -2.59 -8.23
N SER A 12 -4.47 -1.95 -7.10
CA SER A 12 -5.49 -1.29 -6.27
C SER A 12 -6.70 -2.16 -5.90
N GLY A 13 -6.45 -3.30 -5.25
CA GLY A 13 -7.47 -4.28 -4.86
C GLY A 13 -7.57 -5.48 -5.79
N LYS A 14 -7.12 -5.32 -7.04
CA LYS A 14 -7.03 -6.43 -7.99
C LYS A 14 -5.68 -7.14 -7.85
N VAL A 15 -5.72 -8.44 -7.59
CA VAL A 15 -4.53 -9.31 -7.52
C VAL A 15 -4.44 -10.16 -8.78
N THR A 16 -3.27 -10.17 -9.40
CA THR A 16 -2.96 -11.06 -10.54
C THR A 16 -1.68 -11.84 -10.23
N GLU A 17 -1.66 -13.15 -10.49
CA GLU A 17 -0.45 -13.96 -10.36
C GLU A 17 0.51 -13.67 -11.53
N GLY A 18 1.78 -13.50 -11.18
CA GLY A 18 2.85 -13.10 -12.08
C GLY A 18 3.04 -11.59 -12.20
N VAL A 19 4.03 -11.20 -13.01
CA VAL A 19 4.39 -9.81 -13.29
C VAL A 19 4.85 -9.69 -14.74
N LYS A 20 4.57 -8.53 -15.34
CA LYS A 20 5.17 -8.12 -16.61
C LYS A 20 6.63 -7.67 -16.41
N VAL A 21 7.53 -8.24 -17.21
CA VAL A 21 8.92 -7.82 -17.35
C VAL A 21 9.07 -7.09 -18.68
N ASP A 22 9.42 -5.81 -18.62
CA ASP A 22 9.55 -4.93 -19.78
C ASP A 22 11.03 -4.69 -20.14
N SER A 23 11.26 -4.03 -21.26
CA SER A 23 12.58 -3.62 -21.73
C SER A 23 12.97 -2.26 -21.17
N PHE A 24 14.11 -2.18 -20.49
CA PHE A 24 14.69 -0.90 -20.05
C PHE A 24 16.07 -0.66 -20.66
N THR A 25 16.27 0.51 -21.26
CA THR A 25 17.56 0.90 -21.86
C THR A 25 18.39 1.72 -20.88
N LEU A 26 19.55 1.20 -20.50
CA LEU A 26 20.47 1.90 -19.61
C LEU A 26 21.06 3.15 -20.30
N LYS A 27 20.82 4.33 -19.73
CA LYS A 27 21.40 5.60 -20.17
C LYS A 27 22.93 5.51 -20.08
N GLY A 28 23.60 5.59 -21.23
CA GLY A 28 25.08 5.54 -21.34
C GLY A 28 25.62 4.29 -22.02
N ALA A 29 25.10 3.10 -21.69
CA ALA A 29 25.61 1.84 -22.26
C ALA A 29 24.91 1.44 -23.58
N ARG A 30 23.74 2.03 -23.89
CA ARG A 30 22.86 1.60 -25.01
C ARG A 30 22.52 0.10 -24.97
N VAL A 31 22.54 -0.49 -23.77
CA VAL A 31 22.16 -1.87 -23.53
C VAL A 31 20.73 -1.88 -22.99
N THR A 32 19.89 -2.70 -23.62
CA THR A 32 18.54 -3.00 -23.17
C THR A 32 18.56 -4.23 -22.29
N ILE A 33 17.91 -4.16 -21.13
CA ILE A 33 17.82 -5.27 -20.17
C ILE A 33 16.36 -5.54 -19.78
N PRO A 34 16.02 -6.79 -19.42
CA PRO A 34 14.70 -7.12 -18.88
C PRO A 34 14.56 -6.63 -17.44
N THR A 35 13.50 -5.91 -17.15
CA THR A 35 13.25 -5.27 -15.84
C THR A 35 11.78 -5.27 -15.47
N ILE A 36 11.49 -5.38 -14.18
CA ILE A 36 10.20 -4.91 -13.64
C ILE A 36 10.34 -3.42 -13.39
N ILE A 37 9.37 -2.65 -13.87
CA ILE A 37 9.35 -1.20 -13.78
C ILE A 37 8.14 -0.78 -12.96
N VAL A 38 8.36 0.04 -11.93
CA VAL A 38 7.30 0.68 -11.14
C VAL A 38 7.54 2.19 -11.13
N GLY A 39 6.49 2.98 -10.94
CA GLY A 39 6.55 4.43 -11.04
C GLY A 39 6.47 4.94 -12.48
N GLU A 40 6.72 6.24 -12.65
CA GLU A 40 6.60 6.93 -13.94
C GLU A 40 7.85 7.80 -14.21
N GLU A 41 8.15 8.09 -15.48
CA GLU A 41 9.14 9.12 -15.82
C GLU A 41 8.54 10.53 -15.78
N GLY A 42 9.32 11.52 -15.34
CA GLY A 42 8.97 12.94 -15.44
C GLY A 42 9.40 13.78 -14.26
N ARG A 43 8.98 15.05 -14.23
CA ARG A 43 9.34 15.99 -13.16
C ARG A 43 8.72 15.56 -11.84
N GLY A 44 9.58 15.22 -10.87
CA GLY A 44 9.17 14.77 -9.54
C GLY A 44 8.71 13.32 -9.48
N ARG A 45 8.93 12.54 -10.55
CA ARG A 45 8.62 11.11 -10.63
C ARG A 45 9.92 10.32 -10.75
N GLU A 46 9.92 9.08 -10.27
CA GLU A 46 11.08 8.21 -10.29
C GLU A 46 10.66 6.82 -10.76
N LEU A 47 11.39 6.25 -11.72
CA LEU A 47 11.22 4.85 -12.08
C LEU A 47 11.98 3.97 -11.09
N GLY A 48 11.26 3.09 -10.42
CA GLY A 48 11.84 1.93 -9.76
C GLY A 48 12.14 0.85 -10.78
N ILE A 49 13.42 0.54 -10.96
CA ILE A 49 13.88 -0.44 -11.94
C ILE A 49 14.47 -1.63 -11.20
N LEU A 50 13.83 -2.79 -11.32
CA LEU A 50 14.34 -4.05 -10.77
C LEU A 50 14.78 -4.98 -11.90
N PRO A 51 16.10 -5.19 -12.10
CA PRO A 51 16.59 -6.09 -13.13
C PRO A 51 16.15 -7.54 -12.91
N VAL A 52 15.86 -8.23 -14.01
CA VAL A 52 15.46 -9.63 -14.00
C VAL A 52 16.46 -10.44 -14.83
N GLN A 53 16.84 -11.62 -14.35
CA GLN A 53 17.52 -12.61 -15.16
C GLN A 53 16.50 -13.66 -15.61
N LEU A 54 16.19 -13.64 -16.89
CA LEU A 54 15.22 -14.55 -17.49
C LEU A 54 15.85 -15.92 -17.78
N LEU A 55 15.02 -16.96 -17.80
CA LEU A 55 15.39 -18.28 -18.33
C LEU A 55 15.64 -18.18 -19.85
N PRO A 56 16.46 -19.06 -20.46
CA PRO A 56 16.89 -18.92 -21.85
C PRO A 56 15.74 -18.76 -22.86
N ASP A 57 14.66 -19.54 -22.73
CA ASP A 57 13.55 -19.47 -23.68
C ASP A 57 12.65 -18.25 -23.44
N THR A 58 12.44 -17.89 -22.17
CA THR A 58 11.76 -16.63 -21.82
C THR A 58 12.57 -15.41 -22.29
N TYR A 59 13.90 -15.47 -22.23
CA TYR A 59 14.77 -14.40 -22.71
C TYR A 59 14.67 -14.22 -24.23
N LYS A 60 14.66 -15.30 -25.02
CA LYS A 60 14.45 -15.22 -26.48
C LYS A 60 13.11 -14.55 -26.80
N LYS A 61 12.03 -14.97 -26.13
CA LYS A 61 10.70 -14.35 -26.29
C LYS A 61 10.74 -12.85 -25.95
N TRP A 62 11.41 -12.49 -24.86
CA TRP A 62 11.59 -11.08 -24.49
C TRP A 62 12.39 -10.29 -25.54
N GLN A 63 13.42 -10.88 -26.16
CA GLN A 63 14.17 -10.22 -27.24
C GLN A 63 13.32 -9.95 -28.49
N GLU A 64 12.35 -10.82 -28.77
CA GLU A 64 11.46 -10.71 -29.93
C GLU A 64 10.28 -9.74 -29.67
N GLU A 65 9.63 -9.86 -28.51
CA GLU A 65 8.40 -9.13 -28.19
C GLU A 65 8.65 -7.82 -27.40
N GLY A 66 9.83 -7.67 -26.80
CA GLY A 66 10.18 -6.57 -25.92
C GLY A 66 9.66 -6.68 -24.49
N TYR A 67 8.79 -7.66 -24.20
CA TYR A 67 8.26 -7.93 -22.87
C TYR A 67 7.94 -9.43 -22.69
N VAL A 68 7.80 -9.88 -21.44
CA VAL A 68 7.34 -11.22 -21.06
C VAL A 68 6.62 -11.19 -19.72
N TYR A 69 5.91 -12.26 -19.36
CA TYR A 69 5.38 -12.48 -18.02
C TYR A 69 6.15 -13.59 -17.31
N ILE A 70 6.42 -13.40 -16.02
CA ILE A 70 7.03 -14.43 -15.15
C ILE A 70 6.19 -14.60 -13.89
N HIS A 71 6.21 -15.81 -13.32
CA HIS A 71 5.38 -16.17 -12.15
C HIS A 71 6.21 -16.50 -10.90
N PHE A 72 7.47 -16.88 -11.07
CA PHE A 72 8.33 -17.32 -9.98
C PHE A 72 9.73 -16.72 -10.11
N ALA A 73 10.32 -16.33 -8.98
CA ALA A 73 11.69 -15.83 -8.95
C ALA A 73 12.38 -16.10 -7.60
N THR A 74 13.71 -16.09 -7.62
CA THR A 74 14.54 -15.93 -6.43
C THR A 74 15.12 -14.52 -6.40
N VAL A 75 15.36 -14.00 -5.19
CA VAL A 75 16.01 -12.70 -5.01
C VAL A 75 17.52 -12.89 -4.88
N GLY A 76 18.29 -12.06 -5.57
CA GLY A 76 19.72 -11.95 -5.40
C GLY A 76 20.19 -10.52 -5.57
N ALA A 77 21.46 -10.36 -5.91
CA ALA A 77 22.07 -9.06 -6.08
C ALA A 77 22.83 -8.97 -7.41
N THR A 78 22.90 -7.75 -7.94
CA THR A 78 23.84 -7.35 -8.98
C THR A 78 25.27 -7.32 -8.44
N MET A 79 26.27 -7.18 -9.32
CA MET A 79 27.67 -6.98 -8.90
C MET A 79 27.85 -5.75 -7.99
N ALA A 80 26.98 -4.75 -8.12
CA ALA A 80 26.99 -3.55 -7.28
C ALA A 80 26.20 -3.72 -5.96
N GLY A 81 25.76 -4.94 -5.63
CA GLY A 81 25.00 -5.24 -4.41
C GLY A 81 23.52 -4.85 -4.45
N LYS A 82 23.03 -4.22 -5.52
CA LYS A 82 21.61 -3.86 -5.66
C LYS A 82 20.74 -5.10 -5.93
N PRO A 83 19.48 -5.15 -5.45
CA PRO A 83 18.57 -6.27 -5.71
C PRO A 83 18.41 -6.61 -7.19
N LYS A 84 18.23 -7.91 -7.47
CA LYS A 84 17.98 -8.47 -8.80
C LYS A 84 17.11 -9.72 -8.66
N LEU A 85 16.15 -9.93 -9.55
CA LEU A 85 15.40 -11.18 -9.62
C LEU A 85 16.04 -12.17 -10.57
N PHE A 86 15.96 -13.45 -10.25
CA PHE A 86 16.32 -14.56 -11.12
C PHE A 86 15.09 -15.42 -11.32
N GLN A 87 14.55 -15.43 -12.55
CA GLN A 87 13.41 -16.26 -12.91
C GLN A 87 13.72 -17.74 -12.65
N VAL A 88 12.73 -18.45 -12.13
CA VAL A 88 12.77 -19.90 -11.92
C VAL A 88 11.49 -20.54 -12.47
N GLU A 89 11.48 -21.85 -12.63
CA GLU A 89 10.36 -22.60 -13.21
C GLU A 89 9.21 -22.81 -12.22
N ASP A 90 9.50 -22.86 -10.92
CA ASP A 90 8.56 -23.16 -9.85
C ASP A 90 8.87 -22.36 -8.56
N ALA A 91 7.91 -22.34 -7.64
CA ALA A 91 8.12 -21.87 -6.27
C ALA A 91 8.32 -23.07 -5.33
N ASP A 92 9.17 -22.89 -4.32
CA ASP A 92 9.44 -23.90 -3.28
C ASP A 92 9.08 -23.41 -1.87
N THR A 93 8.51 -22.21 -1.75
CA THR A 93 8.04 -21.64 -0.50
C THR A 93 6.65 -21.02 -0.60
N THR A 94 5.89 -21.14 0.48
CA THR A 94 4.65 -20.41 0.75
C THR A 94 4.79 -19.44 1.91
N GLU A 95 5.98 -19.30 2.48
CA GLU A 95 6.26 -18.44 3.64
C GLU A 95 6.40 -16.97 3.23
N LYS A 96 6.68 -16.70 1.96
CA LYS A 96 6.84 -15.35 1.40
C LYS A 96 6.45 -15.31 -0.06
N CYS A 97 6.07 -14.12 -0.53
CA CYS A 97 5.89 -13.85 -1.96
C CYS A 97 6.61 -12.56 -2.35
N ILE A 98 6.83 -12.39 -3.65
CA ILE A 98 7.22 -11.11 -4.24
C ILE A 98 5.94 -10.44 -4.71
N CYS A 99 5.73 -9.18 -4.34
CA CYS A 99 4.58 -8.40 -4.74
C CYS A 99 5.00 -7.10 -5.43
N VAL A 100 4.38 -6.86 -6.57
CA VAL A 100 4.57 -5.67 -7.42
C VAL A 100 3.34 -4.79 -7.27
N PHE A 101 3.55 -3.63 -6.69
CA PHE A 101 2.51 -2.70 -6.30
C PHE A 101 2.34 -1.63 -7.37
N GLU A 102 1.40 -1.84 -8.28
CA GLU A 102 0.94 -0.84 -9.25
C GLU A 102 -0.20 -0.01 -8.62
N THR A 103 0.09 0.53 -7.44
CA THR A 103 -0.88 1.24 -6.60
C THR A 103 -1.27 2.57 -7.25
N MET A 104 -2.57 2.85 -7.38
CA MET A 104 -3.06 4.10 -7.98
C MET A 104 -3.03 5.27 -6.98
N ILE A 105 -3.37 6.47 -7.46
CA ILE A 105 -3.74 7.63 -6.63
C ILE A 105 -5.08 8.20 -7.12
N GLY A 106 -5.87 8.77 -6.21
CA GLY A 106 -7.06 9.52 -6.60
C GLY A 106 -6.71 10.89 -7.18
N PHE A 107 -7.70 11.55 -7.80
CA PHE A 107 -7.48 12.89 -8.37
C PHE A 107 -7.11 13.88 -7.26
N ARG A 108 -5.94 14.51 -7.43
CA ARG A 108 -5.27 15.36 -6.44
C ARG A 108 -5.02 14.70 -5.09
N GLY A 109 -4.79 13.39 -5.11
CA GLY A 109 -4.52 12.60 -3.93
C GLY A 109 -3.14 11.98 -3.94
N GLY A 110 -2.98 10.99 -3.07
CA GLY A 110 -1.81 10.14 -3.01
C GLY A 110 -2.18 8.72 -2.62
N ASN A 111 -1.16 7.93 -2.31
CA ASN A 111 -1.35 6.60 -1.74
C ASN A 111 -0.46 6.41 -0.51
N SER A 112 -0.69 5.32 0.21
CA SER A 112 0.15 4.89 1.32
C SER A 112 0.13 3.37 1.44
N HIS A 113 1.26 2.81 1.85
CA HIS A 113 1.43 1.38 2.11
C HIS A 113 1.81 1.22 3.57
N THR A 114 1.05 0.42 4.30
CA THR A 114 1.31 0.18 5.73
C THR A 114 1.03 -1.28 6.06
N GLY A 115 1.33 -1.68 7.29
CA GLY A 115 0.81 -2.91 7.86
C GLY A 115 -0.63 -2.75 8.33
N ASP A 116 -1.06 -3.67 9.18
CA ASP A 116 -2.40 -3.73 9.72
C ASP A 116 -2.77 -2.52 10.61
N LYS A 117 -4.07 -2.35 10.87
CA LYS A 117 -4.62 -1.44 11.87
C LYS A 117 -4.04 -1.77 13.24
N LYS A 118 -3.42 -0.78 13.86
CA LYS A 118 -2.78 -0.91 15.17
C LYS A 118 -3.73 -0.50 16.29
N GLU A 119 -4.29 0.70 16.17
CA GLU A 119 -5.20 1.27 17.17
C GLU A 119 -6.13 2.28 16.51
N GLU A 120 -7.28 2.45 17.14
CA GLU A 120 -8.24 3.50 16.83
C GLU A 120 -8.37 4.40 18.05
N TYR A 121 -8.34 5.71 17.84
CA TYR A 121 -8.40 6.70 18.89
C TYR A 121 -9.02 7.99 18.38
N TRP A 122 -9.43 8.85 19.29
CA TRP A 122 -10.04 10.13 18.97
C TRP A 122 -9.18 11.27 19.48
N VAL A 123 -9.14 12.35 18.70
CA VAL A 123 -8.43 13.58 19.06
C VAL A 123 -9.43 14.73 19.14
N PRO A 124 -9.29 15.67 20.10
CA PRO A 124 -10.14 16.85 20.16
C PRO A 124 -10.14 17.64 18.84
N GLU A 125 -11.31 18.14 18.47
CA GLU A 125 -11.43 19.12 17.40
C GLU A 125 -10.78 20.44 17.79
N SER A 126 -10.13 21.11 16.85
CA SER A 126 -9.42 22.37 17.12
C SER A 126 -10.35 23.50 17.56
N PHE A 127 -11.64 23.42 17.20
CA PHE A 127 -12.67 24.36 17.60
C PHE A 127 -13.38 24.00 18.92
N ALA A 128 -13.12 22.81 19.48
CA ALA A 128 -13.80 22.33 20.66
C ALA A 128 -13.15 22.88 21.93
N SER A 129 -13.90 23.70 22.67
CA SER A 129 -13.57 24.09 24.05
C SER A 129 -14.31 23.19 25.03
N PHE A 130 -13.57 22.35 25.74
CA PHE A 130 -14.13 21.42 26.72
C PHE A 130 -14.25 22.07 28.11
N PRO A 131 -15.25 21.66 28.92
CA PRO A 131 -15.34 22.07 30.32
C PRO A 131 -14.20 21.47 31.14
N GLU A 132 -13.93 22.06 32.32
CA GLU A 132 -12.84 21.64 33.22
C GLU A 132 -12.97 20.17 33.69
N SER A 133 -14.17 19.60 33.67
CA SER A 133 -14.42 18.19 34.00
C SER A 133 -13.84 17.20 33.00
N VAL A 134 -13.55 17.64 31.77
CA VAL A 134 -12.98 16.79 30.72
C VAL A 134 -11.46 16.88 30.77
N PRO A 135 -10.74 15.76 31.02
CA PRO A 135 -9.29 15.78 31.05
C PRO A 135 -8.71 16.23 29.70
N SER A 136 -7.74 17.15 29.70
CA SER A 136 -7.03 17.54 28.49
C SER A 136 -6.01 16.46 28.11
N LYS A 137 -6.28 15.74 27.03
CA LYS A 137 -5.43 14.66 26.50
C LYS A 137 -5.29 14.81 24.99
N GLU A 138 -4.22 14.24 24.44
CA GLU A 138 -4.07 14.15 22.99
C GLU A 138 -4.94 13.04 22.38
N ARG A 139 -5.22 11.98 23.15
CA ARG A 139 -5.93 10.78 22.68
C ARG A 139 -7.00 10.35 23.65
N TYR A 140 -8.15 9.95 23.10
CA TYR A 140 -9.30 9.44 23.81
C TYR A 140 -9.73 8.09 23.22
N THR A 141 -10.24 7.23 24.10
CA THR A 141 -10.97 6.00 23.73
C THR A 141 -12.41 6.31 23.32
N TRP A 142 -13.12 5.36 22.69
CA TRP A 142 -14.53 5.58 22.33
C TRP A 142 -15.40 5.81 23.57
N GLU A 143 -15.17 5.06 24.65
CA GLU A 143 -15.91 5.18 25.90
C GLU A 143 -15.72 6.57 26.54
N GLU A 144 -14.51 7.11 26.44
CA GLU A 144 -14.23 8.49 26.86
C GLU A 144 -14.92 9.52 25.95
N VAL A 145 -14.96 9.28 24.63
CA VAL A 145 -15.67 10.16 23.69
C VAL A 145 -17.18 10.17 23.96
N GLU A 146 -17.79 9.02 24.19
CA GLU A 146 -19.21 8.94 24.55
C GLU A 146 -19.54 9.73 25.80
N ARG A 147 -18.65 9.65 26.80
CA ARG A 147 -18.81 10.37 28.06
C ARG A 147 -18.56 11.88 27.89
N TYR A 148 -17.36 12.25 27.45
CA TYR A 148 -16.91 13.64 27.42
C TYR A 148 -17.54 14.44 26.28
N GLY A 149 -17.94 13.77 25.20
CA GLY A 149 -18.76 14.36 24.14
C GLY A 149 -20.12 14.83 24.65
N ARG A 150 -20.76 14.04 25.52
CA ARG A 150 -22.00 14.46 26.20
C ARG A 150 -21.77 15.60 27.18
N GLU A 151 -20.65 15.61 27.92
CA GLU A 151 -20.30 16.74 28.80
C GLU A 151 -20.08 18.03 27.99
N TYR A 152 -19.36 17.95 26.86
CA TYR A 152 -19.20 19.05 25.91
C TYR A 152 -20.54 19.58 25.39
N LEU A 153 -21.42 18.68 24.94
CA LEU A 153 -22.73 19.04 24.40
C LEU A 153 -23.61 19.74 25.46
N LYS A 154 -23.65 19.22 26.70
CA LYS A 154 -24.40 19.85 27.80
C LYS A 154 -23.90 21.27 28.11
N ALA A 155 -22.58 21.47 28.10
CA ALA A 155 -21.99 22.77 28.36
C ALA A 155 -22.28 23.77 27.23
N ARG A 156 -22.31 23.31 25.97
CA ARG A 156 -22.52 24.16 24.81
C ARG A 156 -23.99 24.44 24.48
N HIS A 157 -24.88 23.51 24.84
CA HIS A 157 -26.32 23.56 24.56
C HIS A 157 -27.15 23.32 25.84
N PRO A 158 -27.09 24.23 26.83
CA PRO A 158 -27.79 24.03 28.10
C PRO A 158 -29.31 24.04 27.90
N GLY A 159 -29.97 22.98 28.37
CA GLY A 159 -31.43 22.82 28.31
C GLY A 159 -31.97 22.32 26.96
N GLU A 160 -31.11 22.04 26.00
CA GLU A 160 -31.50 21.38 24.74
C GLU A 160 -31.47 19.85 24.89
N ASP A 161 -32.22 19.18 24.02
CA ASP A 161 -32.10 17.74 23.83
C ASP A 161 -30.79 17.44 23.09
N ILE A 162 -29.79 16.97 23.85
CA ILE A 162 -28.46 16.67 23.32
C ILE A 162 -28.41 15.33 22.58
N ASP A 163 -29.40 14.45 22.73
CA ASP A 163 -29.38 13.11 22.13
C ASP A 163 -29.54 13.14 20.60
N ARG A 164 -29.91 14.29 20.04
CA ARG A 164 -29.91 14.53 18.59
C ARG A 164 -28.51 14.68 17.98
N TYR A 165 -27.47 14.82 18.79
CA TYR A 165 -26.09 15.00 18.34
C TYR A 165 -25.28 13.72 18.53
N SER A 166 -24.36 13.47 17.60
CA SER A 166 -23.36 12.42 17.80
C SER A 166 -22.42 12.79 18.94
N PRO A 167 -22.08 11.85 19.85
CA PRO A 167 -21.15 12.14 20.95
C PRO A 167 -19.75 12.52 20.46
N ASP A 168 -19.35 12.10 19.27
CA ASP A 168 -18.04 12.42 18.70
C ASP A 168 -17.97 13.76 17.96
N ILE A 169 -19.01 14.61 18.00
CA ILE A 169 -19.03 15.90 17.28
C ILE A 169 -17.86 16.83 17.61
N ALA A 170 -17.25 16.67 18.80
CA ALA A 170 -16.09 17.44 19.26
C ALA A 170 -14.76 16.68 19.10
N PHE A 171 -14.78 15.55 18.42
CA PHE A 171 -13.66 14.62 18.32
C PHE A 171 -13.48 14.11 16.89
N ASN A 172 -12.23 14.13 16.42
CA ASN A 172 -11.84 13.50 15.18
C ASN A 172 -11.40 12.07 15.42
N ARG A 173 -12.09 11.11 14.80
CA ARG A 173 -11.65 9.73 14.72
C ARG A 173 -10.32 9.63 13.96
N LYS A 174 -9.34 8.95 14.53
CA LYS A 174 -8.02 8.65 13.95
C LYS A 174 -7.74 7.16 14.05
N VAL A 175 -7.01 6.65 13.06
CA VAL A 175 -6.53 5.27 13.02
C VAL A 175 -5.03 5.33 12.82
N SER A 176 -4.27 4.57 13.63
CA SER A 176 -2.86 4.33 13.36
C SER A 176 -2.65 2.91 12.87
N TYR A 177 -1.57 2.72 12.13
CA TYR A 177 -1.26 1.49 11.43
C TYR A 177 0.16 1.06 11.75
N HIS A 178 0.40 -0.24 11.67
CA HIS A 178 1.74 -0.79 11.70
C HIS A 178 2.54 -0.32 10.48
N SER A 179 3.87 -0.31 10.58
CA SER A 179 4.74 -0.07 9.44
C SER A 179 4.51 -1.11 8.34
N PHE A 180 4.79 -0.75 7.09
CA PHE A 180 4.71 -1.70 5.98
C PHE A 180 5.61 -2.92 6.26
N PRO A 181 5.06 -4.15 6.21
CA PRO A 181 5.80 -5.34 6.65
C PRO A 181 6.78 -5.89 5.60
N GLY A 182 6.72 -5.39 4.36
CA GLY A 182 7.52 -5.90 3.26
C GLY A 182 8.93 -5.33 3.19
N GLU A 183 9.87 -6.14 2.71
CA GLU A 183 11.21 -5.70 2.33
C GLU A 183 11.17 -5.11 0.91
N ILE A 184 11.37 -3.80 0.78
CA ILE A 184 11.32 -3.09 -0.51
C ILE A 184 12.60 -3.39 -1.31
N LEU A 185 12.42 -4.02 -2.48
CA LEU A 185 13.49 -4.31 -3.44
C LEU A 185 13.71 -3.18 -4.43
N SER A 186 12.64 -2.46 -4.78
CA SER A 186 12.64 -1.33 -5.70
C SER A 186 11.44 -0.43 -5.42
N SER A 187 11.59 0.88 -5.61
CA SER A 187 10.55 1.87 -5.41
C SER A 187 10.51 2.83 -6.59
N GLY A 188 9.30 3.20 -7.02
CA GLY A 188 9.05 4.24 -7.99
C GLY A 188 7.97 5.19 -7.50
N VAL A 189 7.87 6.34 -8.14
CA VAL A 189 6.90 7.39 -7.83
C VAL A 189 6.02 7.66 -9.04
N ILE A 190 4.71 7.63 -8.85
CA ILE A 190 3.72 8.11 -9.79
C ILE A 190 3.23 9.49 -9.37
N ALA A 191 2.86 10.34 -10.33
CA ALA A 191 2.40 11.66 -9.95
C ALA A 191 1.45 12.30 -10.96
N GLN A 192 0.47 13.04 -10.44
CA GLN A 192 -0.51 13.76 -11.22
C GLN A 192 -0.05 15.18 -11.58
N GLY A 193 -0.25 15.55 -12.85
CA GLY A 193 0.10 16.87 -13.42
C GLY A 193 1.57 16.97 -13.82
N ASP A 194 1.94 18.06 -14.51
CA ASP A 194 3.25 18.22 -15.16
C ASP A 194 4.48 18.23 -14.22
N ALA A 195 4.26 18.22 -12.89
CA ALA A 195 5.33 18.24 -11.89
C ALA A 195 4.98 17.55 -10.56
N GLY A 196 3.96 16.67 -10.53
CA GLY A 196 3.54 15.97 -9.31
C GLY A 196 2.98 16.84 -8.17
N ARG A 197 2.84 18.16 -8.38
CA ARG A 197 2.33 19.11 -7.38
C ARG A 197 0.85 18.93 -7.05
N MET A 198 0.11 18.20 -7.88
CA MET A 198 -1.32 17.99 -7.69
C MET A 198 -1.59 16.74 -6.86
N GLY A 199 -0.74 15.73 -6.96
CA GLY A 199 -0.84 14.47 -6.24
C GLY A 199 0.32 13.55 -6.61
N SER A 200 0.73 12.69 -5.70
CA SER A 200 1.82 11.73 -5.89
C SER A 200 1.60 10.49 -5.04
N GLY A 201 2.13 9.37 -5.50
CA GLY A 201 2.08 8.11 -4.78
C GLY A 201 3.28 7.26 -5.08
N ASP A 202 3.55 6.34 -4.18
CA ASP A 202 4.62 5.39 -4.32
C ASP A 202 4.12 4.09 -4.96
N GLN A 203 5.03 3.39 -5.61
CA GLN A 203 4.86 2.05 -6.14
C GLN A 203 6.10 1.25 -5.79
N TYR A 204 5.92 -0.04 -5.50
CA TYR A 204 6.98 -0.87 -4.93
C TYR A 204 7.09 -2.22 -5.64
N VAL A 205 8.29 -2.78 -5.60
CA VAL A 205 8.48 -4.23 -5.65
C VAL A 205 9.00 -4.64 -4.28
N ALA A 206 8.32 -5.54 -3.59
CA ALA A 206 8.69 -5.94 -2.23
C ALA A 206 8.54 -7.44 -1.99
N ILE A 207 9.31 -7.97 -1.05
CA ILE A 207 9.08 -9.31 -0.48
C ILE A 207 8.12 -9.17 0.70
N LEU A 208 7.04 -9.95 0.71
CA LEU A 208 6.05 -9.94 1.76
C LEU A 208 6.06 -11.27 2.53
N PRO A 209 6.03 -11.24 3.87
CA PRO A 209 5.82 -12.43 4.68
C PRO A 209 4.39 -12.97 4.54
N ALA A 210 4.26 -14.29 4.63
CA ALA A 210 2.98 -14.95 4.79
C ALA A 210 2.33 -14.58 6.14
N ASP A 211 1.01 -14.74 6.20
CA ASP A 211 0.20 -14.54 7.40
C ASP A 211 0.34 -13.16 8.05
N THR A 212 0.79 -12.17 7.28
CA THR A 212 0.94 -10.78 7.73
C THR A 212 0.09 -9.87 6.88
N VAL A 213 -0.84 -9.16 7.53
CA VAL A 213 -1.73 -8.23 6.85
C VAL A 213 -1.00 -6.93 6.49
N PHE A 214 -1.21 -6.47 5.27
CA PHE A 214 -0.78 -5.15 4.81
C PHE A 214 -1.91 -4.41 4.11
N ARG A 215 -1.78 -3.08 4.00
CA ARG A 215 -2.79 -2.18 3.46
C ARG A 215 -2.21 -1.30 2.36
N THR A 216 -2.98 -1.07 1.31
CA THR A 216 -2.83 0.09 0.43
C THR A 216 -4.01 1.03 0.63
N ALA A 217 -3.76 2.31 0.91
CA ALA A 217 -4.79 3.34 0.97
C ALA A 217 -4.54 4.43 -0.07
N TYR A 218 -5.61 5.07 -0.52
CA TYR A 218 -5.62 6.11 -1.53
C TYR A 218 -6.40 7.32 -1.03
N SER A 219 -5.99 8.51 -1.44
CA SER A 219 -6.67 9.75 -1.10
C SER A 219 -7.02 10.55 -2.37
N GLY A 220 -7.61 11.72 -2.19
CA GLY A 220 -8.12 12.55 -3.30
C GLY A 220 -9.52 12.11 -3.73
N ARG A 221 -9.89 12.43 -4.98
CA ARG A 221 -11.21 12.04 -5.52
C ARG A 221 -11.09 10.68 -6.20
N LEU A 222 -11.75 9.69 -5.61
CA LEU A 222 -11.70 8.29 -6.04
C LEU A 222 -12.90 7.86 -6.91
N TYR A 223 -13.88 8.75 -7.11
CA TYR A 223 -15.02 8.55 -8.02
C TYR A 223 -15.76 7.21 -7.81
N GLY A 224 -15.99 6.85 -6.54
CA GLY A 224 -16.68 5.61 -6.17
C GLY A 224 -15.77 4.40 -5.99
N GLN A 225 -14.47 4.52 -6.23
CA GLN A 225 -13.50 3.47 -5.89
C GLN A 225 -13.27 3.41 -4.38
N PRO A 226 -13.00 2.21 -3.81
CA PRO A 226 -12.65 2.07 -2.41
C PRO A 226 -11.42 2.90 -2.04
N SER A 227 -11.41 3.43 -0.82
CA SER A 227 -10.31 4.27 -0.32
C SER A 227 -9.13 3.46 0.23
N GLU A 228 -9.32 2.18 0.49
CA GLU A 228 -8.26 1.29 0.94
C GLU A 228 -8.58 -0.18 0.65
N HIS A 229 -7.53 -0.99 0.55
CA HIS A 229 -7.61 -2.44 0.45
C HIS A 229 -6.62 -3.07 1.42
N TYR A 230 -7.00 -4.23 1.94
CA TYR A 230 -6.19 -5.07 2.80
C TYR A 230 -5.84 -6.35 2.08
N TYR A 231 -4.65 -6.86 2.37
CA TYR A 231 -4.10 -8.02 1.69
C TYR A 231 -3.42 -8.94 2.69
N ILE A 232 -3.46 -10.23 2.39
CA ILE A 232 -2.75 -11.27 3.14
C ILE A 232 -2.28 -12.34 2.17
N TYR A 233 -0.99 -12.72 2.28
CA TYR A 233 -0.45 -13.87 1.56
C TYR A 233 -0.57 -15.10 2.46
N ARG A 234 -1.27 -16.13 2.01
CA ARG A 234 -1.48 -17.38 2.75
C ARG A 234 -1.62 -18.52 1.77
N GLU A 235 -1.01 -19.67 2.09
CA GLU A 235 -1.15 -20.92 1.31
C GLU A 235 -0.86 -20.77 -0.20
N GLY A 236 0.10 -19.91 -0.55
CA GLY A 236 0.46 -19.70 -1.96
C GLY A 236 -0.52 -18.82 -2.75
N GLN A 237 -1.45 -18.14 -2.08
CA GLN A 237 -2.39 -17.18 -2.66
C GLN A 237 -2.26 -15.82 -1.98
N LEU A 238 -2.44 -14.74 -2.76
CA LEU A 238 -2.55 -13.39 -2.23
C LEU A 238 -4.02 -12.95 -2.31
N LEU A 239 -4.64 -12.77 -1.15
CA LEU A 239 -6.02 -12.33 -1.04
C LEU A 239 -6.07 -10.81 -0.90
N ALA A 240 -7.15 -10.21 -1.41
CA ALA A 240 -7.41 -8.78 -1.31
C ALA A 240 -8.88 -8.55 -0.93
N VAL A 241 -9.12 -7.61 -0.03
CA VAL A 241 -10.46 -7.17 0.38
C VAL A 241 -10.48 -5.67 0.59
N THR A 242 -11.64 -5.07 0.41
CA THR A 242 -11.95 -3.70 0.86
C THR A 242 -12.02 -3.65 2.39
N ARG A 243 -12.05 -2.43 2.94
CA ARG A 243 -12.24 -2.24 4.39
C ARG A 243 -13.57 -2.84 4.87
N GLU A 244 -14.63 -2.56 4.13
CA GLU A 244 -15.99 -2.99 4.46
C GLU A 244 -16.09 -4.53 4.45
N GLU A 245 -15.49 -5.17 3.44
CA GLU A 245 -15.42 -6.64 3.38
C GLU A 245 -14.59 -7.22 4.52
N ARG A 246 -13.50 -6.55 4.91
CA ARG A 246 -12.69 -6.97 6.06
C ARG A 246 -13.48 -6.94 7.36
N GLU A 247 -14.23 -5.88 7.62
CA GLU A 247 -15.05 -5.75 8.83
C GLU A 247 -16.13 -6.85 8.94
N LEU A 248 -16.46 -7.51 7.82
CA LEU A 248 -17.43 -8.60 7.72
C LEU A 248 -16.79 -10.00 7.64
N SER A 249 -15.46 -10.10 7.66
CA SER A 249 -14.73 -11.33 7.33
C SER A 249 -13.80 -11.78 8.46
N ASP A 250 -13.82 -13.08 8.77
CA ASP A 250 -12.91 -13.71 9.73
C ASP A 250 -11.56 -14.11 9.11
N ILE A 251 -11.29 -13.71 7.85
CA ILE A 251 -10.07 -14.10 7.10
C ILE A 251 -8.82 -13.34 7.61
N PHE A 252 -9.02 -12.15 8.19
CA PHE A 252 -8.00 -11.12 8.46
C PHE A 252 -7.86 -10.73 9.94
#